data_AF-M0JEK9-F1
#
_entry.id   AF-M0JEK9-F1
#
_cell.length_a   1.000
_cell.length_b   1.000
_cell.length_c   1.000
_cell.angle_alpha   90.00
_cell.angle_beta   90.00
_cell.angle_gamma   90.00
#
_symmetry.space_group_name_H-M   'P 1'
#
loop_
_entity.id
_entity.type
_entity.pdbx_description
1 polymer ?
#
loop_
_entity_poly.entity_id
_entity_poly.type
_entity_poly.pdbx_seq_one_letter_code
_entity_poly.pdbx_strand_id
1 'polypeptide(L)' 'MSEPAHLLDTFDEEDCTYCDGDLVTGSYKDNDAIVCDDCGTPAVQLW' A
#
# COMPACT_ATOMS: atom_id res chain seq x y z
N MET A 1 -16.03 -8.72 -15.17
CA MET A 1 -16.50 -8.47 -13.79
C MET A 1 -15.35 -8.83 -12.89
N SER A 2 -14.90 -7.83 -12.12
CA SER A 2 -14.10 -7.97 -10.89
C SER A 2 -12.61 -8.31 -11.01
N GLU A 3 -11.74 -7.30 -11.02
CA GLU A 3 -10.37 -7.48 -10.51
C GLU A 3 -9.92 -6.24 -9.71
N PRO A 4 -10.26 -6.17 -8.40
CA PRO A 4 -9.60 -5.26 -7.45
C PRO A 4 -8.07 -5.50 -7.33
N ALA A 5 -7.56 -6.59 -7.91
CA ALA A 5 -6.14 -6.96 -7.92
C ALA A 5 -5.25 -5.94 -8.67
N HIS A 6 -5.75 -5.30 -9.74
CA HIS A 6 -4.94 -4.36 -10.52
C HIS A 6 -4.62 -3.06 -9.77
N LEU A 7 -5.40 -2.72 -8.73
CA LEU A 7 -5.22 -1.47 -8.02
C LEU A 7 -4.01 -1.57 -7.07
N LEU A 8 -3.82 -2.71 -6.41
CA LEU A 8 -2.67 -2.94 -5.52
C LEU A 8 -1.36 -3.10 -6.30
N ASP A 9 -1.40 -3.74 -7.47
CA ASP A 9 -0.23 -3.95 -8.35
C ASP A 9 0.36 -2.62 -8.86
N THR A 10 -0.43 -1.54 -8.90
CA THR A 10 0.06 -0.20 -9.30
C THR A 10 0.80 0.52 -8.16
N PHE A 11 0.59 0.12 -6.90
CA PHE A 11 1.13 0.81 -5.73
C PHE A 11 2.33 0.10 -5.07
N ASP A 12 2.65 -1.14 -5.48
CA ASP A 12 3.75 -1.95 -4.93
C ASP A 12 5.15 -1.45 -5.36
N GLU A 13 5.23 -0.46 -6.24
CA GLU A 13 6.48 0.12 -6.76
C GLU A 13 6.55 1.65 -6.62
N GLU A 14 5.61 2.26 -5.89
CA GLU A 14 5.59 3.70 -5.70
C GLU A 14 6.36 4.09 -4.42
N ASP A 15 7.19 5.13 -4.52
CA ASP A 15 7.87 5.70 -3.35
C ASP A 15 6.86 6.32 -2.38
N CYS A 16 7.15 6.25 -1.09
CA CYS A 16 6.32 6.92 -0.09
C CYS A 16 6.36 8.44 -0.30
N THR A 17 5.18 9.08 -0.35
CA THR A 17 5.08 10.55 -0.46
C THR A 17 5.70 11.30 0.74
N TYR A 18 5.90 10.62 1.87
CA TYR A 18 6.35 11.24 3.12
C TYR A 18 7.82 10.97 3.47
N CYS A 19 8.44 9.95 2.89
CA CYS A 19 9.84 9.56 3.13
C CYS A 19 10.41 8.78 1.94
N ASP A 20 11.72 8.58 1.87
CA ASP A 20 12.39 7.76 0.84
C ASP A 20 12.23 6.24 1.05
N GLY A 21 11.08 5.79 1.56
CA GLY A 21 10.78 4.38 1.84
C GLY A 21 9.82 3.79 0.82
N ASP A 22 9.87 2.48 0.61
CA ASP A 22 9.08 1.80 -0.41
C ASP A 22 7.68 1.46 0.11
N LEU A 23 6.68 1.55 -0.77
CA LEU A 23 5.32 1.12 -0.48
C LEU A 23 5.18 -0.38 -0.75
N VAL A 24 4.85 -1.14 0.30
CA VAL A 24 4.68 -2.58 0.21
C VAL A 24 3.25 -2.98 0.54
N THR A 25 2.79 -4.09 -0.05
CA THR A 25 1.53 -4.70 0.37
C THR A 25 1.65 -5.25 1.80
N GLY A 26 0.74 -4.84 2.67
CA GLY A 26 0.69 -5.25 4.07
C GLY A 26 -0.71 -5.18 4.64
N SER A 27 -0.79 -5.13 5.96
CA SER A 27 -2.06 -5.04 6.69
C SER A 27 -2.03 -3.85 7.63
N TYR A 28 -3.02 -2.96 7.50
CA TYR A 28 -3.19 -1.82 8.40
C TYR A 28 -4.55 -1.91 9.08
N LYS A 29 -4.55 -1.97 10.42
CA LYS A 29 -5.76 -2.11 11.24
C LYS A 29 -6.66 -3.27 10.77
N ASP A 30 -6.08 -4.46 10.65
CA ASP A 30 -6.75 -5.70 10.25
C ASP A 30 -7.37 -5.69 8.83
N ASN A 31 -7.04 -4.71 8.00
CA ASN A 31 -7.44 -4.65 6.60
C ASN A 31 -6.20 -4.68 5.69
N ASP A 32 -6.35 -5.26 4.50
CA ASP A 32 -5.31 -5.21 3.47
C ASP A 32 -5.07 -3.76 3.03
N ALA A 33 -3.80 -3.36 3.08
CA ALA A 33 -3.38 -2.00 2.81
C ALA A 33 -1.98 -1.97 2.21
N ILE A 34 -1.71 -0.95 1.40
CA ILE A 34 -0.35 -0.59 1.00
C ILE A 34 0.23 0.29 2.11
N VAL A 35 1.33 -0.12 2.70
CA VAL A 35 2.01 0.58 3.81
C VAL A 35 3.48 0.75 3.49
N CYS A 36 4.04 1.92 3.85
CA CYS A 36 5.47 2.15 3.72
C CYS A 36 6.24 1.27 4.72
N ASP A 37 7.29 0.59 4.26
CA ASP A 37 8.11 -0.29 5.11
C ASP A 37 9.01 0.50 6.08
N ASP A 38 9.42 1.71 5.72
CA ASP A 38 10.32 2.54 6.54
C ASP A 38 9.57 3.34 7.62
N CYS A 39 8.52 4.08 7.24
CA CYS A 39 7.79 4.97 8.15
C CYS A 39 6.44 4.41 8.64
N GLY A 40 5.92 3.33 8.04
CA GLY A 40 4.63 2.73 8.41
C GLY A 40 3.40 3.54 7.95
N THR A 41 3.58 4.55 7.11
CA THR A 41 2.46 5.37 6.62
C THR A 41 1.60 4.57 5.64
N PRO A 42 0.28 4.47 5.84
CA PRO A 42 -0.61 3.81 4.89
C PRO A 42 -0.86 4.72 3.68
N ALA A 43 -0.64 4.20 2.48
CA ALA A 43 -0.94 4.90 1.23
C ALA A 43 -2.37 4.62 0.75
N VAL A 44 -2.79 3.35 0.80
CA VAL A 44 -4.13 2.90 0.39
C VAL A 44 -4.60 1.83 1.36
N GLN A 45 -5.87 1.89 1.77
CA GLN A 45 -6.52 0.86 2.57
C GLN A 45 -7.75 0.35 1.84
N LEU A 46 -7.91 -0.98 1.77
CA LEU A 46 -9.14 -1.62 1.32
C LEU A 46 -10.06 -1.90 2.53
N TRP A 47 -11.37 -1.82 2.34
CA TRP A 47 -12.40 -1.91 3.38
C TRP A 47 -13.60 -2.71 2.87
#